data_AF-A0A4Q3S137-F1
#
_entry.id   AF-A0A4Q3S137-F1
#
_cell.length_a   1.000
_cell.length_b   1.000
_cell.length_c   1.000
_cell.angle_alpha   90.00
_cell.angle_beta   90.00
_cell.angle_gamma   90.00
#
_symmetry.space_group_name_H-M   'P 1'
#
loop_
_entity.id
_entity.type
_entity.pdbx_description
1 polymer ?
#
loop_
_entity_poly.entity_id
_entity_poly.type
_entity_poly.pdbx_seq_one_letter_code
_entity_poly.pdbx_strand_id
1 'polypeptide(L)'
;MRQLPADVVALFVKAGWRPGRRVDLVAPPPIDHPATELLSAFAGLRVGKTGPGVDCATSDIHFGQLFDEPPEAAALALLLGETLIPIAETDNGDGVLYIGESGRCFGASLIHDAVWSAGESFETAIRGLTTGRRVEPILLPGQDCVSLYGETYGIGDPRLYNLVGDRREV
;
A
#
# COMPACT_ATOMS: atom_id res chain seq x y z
N MET A 1 2.07 17.33 7.37
CA MET A 1 1.30 16.11 7.67
C MET A 1 -0.17 16.41 7.65
N ARG A 2 -0.88 15.81 6.69
CA ARG A 2 -2.33 15.81 6.60
C ARG A 2 -2.96 15.33 7.90
N GLN A 3 -4.12 15.90 8.28
CA GLN A 3 -4.82 15.47 9.48
C GLN A 3 -5.43 14.08 9.25
N LEU A 4 -4.83 13.07 9.87
CA LEU A 4 -5.35 11.70 9.83
C LEU A 4 -6.67 11.60 10.63
N PRO A 5 -7.63 10.78 10.17
CA PRO A 5 -8.83 10.44 10.93
C PRO A 5 -8.51 9.84 12.30
N ALA A 6 -9.35 10.10 13.30
CA ALA A 6 -9.10 9.74 14.69
C ALA A 6 -8.91 8.24 14.92
N ASP A 7 -9.64 7.39 14.19
CA ASP A 7 -9.51 5.94 14.23
C ASP A 7 -8.16 5.46 13.68
N VAL A 8 -7.68 6.06 12.60
CA VAL A 8 -6.33 5.78 12.05
C VAL A 8 -5.26 6.26 13.03
N VAL A 9 -5.40 7.47 13.58
CA VAL A 9 -4.48 7.99 14.61
C VAL A 9 -4.42 7.04 15.81
N ALA A 10 -5.55 6.51 16.27
CA ALA A 10 -5.59 5.59 17.40
C ALA A 10 -4.78 4.31 17.15
N LEU A 11 -4.76 3.79 15.91
CA LEU A 11 -3.93 2.65 15.53
C LEU A 11 -2.43 2.97 15.69
N PHE A 12 -1.99 4.12 15.19
CA PHE A 12 -0.60 4.55 15.31
C PHE A 12 -0.20 4.85 16.76
N VAL A 13 -1.06 5.53 17.53
CA VAL A 13 -0.80 5.80 18.96
C VAL A 13 -0.64 4.49 19.74
N LYS A 14 -1.49 3.50 19.46
CA LYS A 14 -1.36 2.16 20.05
C LYS A 14 -0.04 1.47 19.67
N ALA A 15 0.45 1.72 18.46
CA ALA A 15 1.76 1.27 18.00
C ALA A 15 2.94 2.06 18.57
N GLY A 16 2.70 3.07 19.41
CA GLY A 16 3.72 3.89 20.07
C GLY A 16 4.00 5.23 19.40
N TRP A 17 3.25 5.60 18.36
CA TRP A 17 3.34 6.93 17.75
C TRP A 17 2.91 8.03 18.73
N ARG A 18 3.52 9.21 18.58
CA ARG A 18 3.16 10.42 19.32
C ARG A 18 3.11 11.60 18.35
N PRO A 19 2.20 12.57 18.55
CA PRO A 19 2.18 13.79 17.75
C PRO A 19 3.55 14.47 17.72
N GLY A 20 3.99 14.91 16.54
CA GLY A 20 5.29 15.53 16.34
C GLY A 20 6.48 14.57 16.19
N ARG A 21 6.28 13.24 16.32
CA ARG A 21 7.34 12.26 16.03
C ARG A 21 7.89 12.48 14.61
N ARG A 22 9.23 12.54 14.54
CA ARG A 22 10.02 12.57 13.31
C ARG A 22 11.19 11.63 13.49
N VAL A 23 11.43 10.79 12.49
CA VAL A 23 12.64 9.97 12.38
C VAL A 23 13.46 10.47 11.21
N ASP A 24 14.78 10.40 11.39
CA ASP A 24 15.73 10.67 10.32
C ASP A 24 15.78 9.47 9.38
N LEU A 25 15.59 9.74 8.10
CA LEU A 25 15.63 8.73 7.05
C LEU A 25 17.06 8.62 6.53
N VAL A 26 17.55 7.39 6.39
CA VAL A 26 18.88 7.08 5.84
C VAL A 26 18.98 7.51 4.37
N ALA A 27 17.88 7.36 3.63
CA ALA A 27 17.77 7.70 2.22
C ALA A 27 16.37 8.29 1.94
N PRO A 28 16.12 9.56 2.29
CA PRO A 28 14.80 10.14 2.18
C PRO A 28 14.30 10.11 0.72
N PRO A 29 13.00 9.84 0.49
CA PRO A 29 12.39 10.03 -0.82
C PRO A 29 12.46 11.51 -1.25
N PRO A 30 12.07 11.84 -2.50
CA PRO A 30 11.94 13.23 -2.93
C PRO A 30 11.09 14.06 -1.96
N ILE A 31 11.50 15.30 -1.68
CA ILE A 31 10.92 16.10 -0.59
C ILE A 31 9.41 16.35 -0.77
N ASP A 32 8.95 16.47 -2.02
CA ASP A 32 7.56 16.71 -2.35
C ASP A 32 6.73 15.42 -2.48
N HIS A 33 7.38 14.25 -2.36
CA HIS A 33 6.70 12.95 -2.43
C HIS A 33 5.99 12.63 -1.11
N PRO A 34 4.72 12.17 -1.10
CA PRO A 34 3.97 11.87 0.13
C PRO A 34 4.67 10.90 1.10
N ALA A 35 5.45 9.96 0.55
CA ALA A 35 6.24 9.02 1.33
C ALA A 35 7.19 9.69 2.32
N THR A 36 7.75 10.87 2.01
CA THR A 36 8.71 11.57 2.88
C THR A 36 8.07 11.93 4.22
N GLU A 37 6.87 12.51 4.21
CA GLU A 37 6.16 12.83 5.45
C GLU A 37 5.74 11.57 6.22
N LEU A 38 5.26 10.54 5.51
CA LEU A 38 4.77 9.31 6.13
C LEU A 38 5.91 8.51 6.78
N LEU A 39 7.02 8.31 6.07
CA LEU A 39 8.18 7.60 6.60
C LEU A 39 8.81 8.34 7.77
N SER A 40 8.97 9.66 7.66
CA SER A 40 9.48 10.45 8.80
C SER A 40 8.55 10.38 10.01
N ALA A 41 7.24 10.27 9.82
CA ALA A 41 6.28 10.14 10.92
C ALA A 41 6.25 8.73 11.54
N PHE A 42 6.27 7.70 10.70
CA PHE A 42 5.81 6.36 11.06
C PHE A 42 6.84 5.25 10.92
N ALA A 43 7.99 5.46 10.27
CA ALA A 43 8.98 4.40 10.13
C ALA A 43 9.46 3.87 11.50
N GLY A 44 9.61 2.56 11.59
CA GLY A 44 9.87 1.79 12.81
C GLY A 44 8.61 1.43 13.63
N LEU A 45 7.40 1.77 13.17
CA LEU A 45 6.16 1.38 13.84
C LEU A 45 5.53 0.15 13.17
N ARG A 46 4.96 -0.73 13.99
CA ARG A 46 4.13 -1.85 13.53
C ARG A 46 2.68 -1.62 13.92
N VAL A 47 1.81 -1.53 12.92
CA VAL A 47 0.38 -1.26 13.07
C VAL A 47 -0.42 -2.49 12.66
N GLY A 48 -1.54 -2.75 13.34
CA GLY A 48 -2.39 -3.91 13.03
C GLY A 48 -1.84 -5.22 13.58
N LYS A 49 -2.46 -6.32 13.16
CA LYS A 49 -2.11 -7.70 13.49
C LYS A 49 -2.75 -8.62 12.46
N THR A 50 -2.15 -9.78 12.20
CA THR A 50 -2.81 -10.83 11.40
C THR A 50 -3.92 -11.52 12.21
N GLY A 51 -5.05 -11.80 11.56
CA GLY A 51 -6.18 -12.48 12.18
C GLY A 51 -7.44 -12.45 11.30
N PRO A 52 -8.59 -12.94 11.79
CA PRO A 52 -9.85 -12.84 11.07
C PRO A 52 -10.25 -11.38 10.84
N GLY A 53 -10.55 -11.02 9.59
CA GLY A 53 -11.06 -9.71 9.19
C GLY A 53 -12.47 -9.77 8.62
N VAL A 54 -12.88 -8.70 7.94
CA VAL A 54 -14.23 -8.54 7.39
C VAL A 54 -14.45 -9.46 6.18
N ASP A 55 -13.55 -9.41 5.21
CA ASP A 55 -13.64 -10.14 3.93
C ASP A 55 -12.48 -11.13 3.73
N CYS A 56 -11.31 -10.80 4.30
CA CYS A 56 -10.09 -11.61 4.29
C CYS A 56 -9.37 -11.48 5.66
N ALA A 57 -8.19 -12.10 5.79
CA ALA A 57 -7.38 -11.87 6.98
C ALA A 57 -7.00 -10.39 7.10
N THR A 58 -6.94 -9.87 8.33
CA THR A 58 -6.35 -8.56 8.61
C THR A 58 -4.83 -8.62 8.42
N SER A 59 -4.22 -7.50 8.10
CA SER A 59 -2.76 -7.39 7.96
C SER A 59 -2.14 -6.73 9.19
N ASP A 60 -0.92 -7.14 9.51
CA ASP A 60 0.03 -6.28 10.20
C ASP A 60 0.85 -5.49 9.17
N ILE A 61 1.27 -4.29 9.54
CA ILE A 61 1.93 -3.33 8.65
C ILE A 61 3.13 -2.76 9.38
N HIS A 62 4.33 -3.00 8.87
CA HIS A 62 5.58 -2.54 9.46
C HIS A 62 6.20 -1.44 8.62
N PHE A 63 6.10 -0.21 9.11
CA PHE A 63 6.56 0.97 8.39
C PHE A 63 8.07 1.09 8.41
N GLY A 64 8.68 1.35 7.25
CA GLY A 64 10.12 1.37 7.13
C GLY A 64 10.59 1.79 5.74
N GLN A 65 11.88 2.12 5.63
CA GLN A 65 12.52 2.26 4.33
C GLN A 65 12.84 0.87 3.80
N LEU A 66 12.36 0.59 2.59
CA LEU A 66 12.58 -0.65 1.88
C LEU A 66 13.39 -0.34 0.63
N PHE A 67 14.38 -1.18 0.35
CA PHE A 67 15.33 -0.96 -0.74
C PHE A 67 15.23 -2.01 -1.84
N ASP A 68 14.64 -3.16 -1.51
CA ASP A 68 14.38 -4.22 -2.47
C ASP A 68 12.99 -4.03 -3.05
N GLU A 69 12.91 -3.91 -4.37
CA GLU A 69 11.67 -3.73 -5.11
C GLU A 69 11.43 -4.95 -6.01
N PRO A 70 10.29 -5.66 -5.89
CA PRO A 70 9.93 -6.72 -6.80
C PRO A 70 9.69 -6.14 -8.21
N PRO A 71 10.02 -6.87 -9.29
CA PRO A 71 9.83 -6.39 -10.67
C PRO A 71 8.41 -5.90 -10.98
N GLU A 72 7.40 -6.48 -10.33
CA GLU A 72 5.99 -6.16 -10.45
C GLU A 72 5.69 -4.72 -10.02
N ALA A 73 6.39 -4.19 -9.00
CA ALA A 73 6.21 -2.83 -8.53
C ALA A 73 6.75 -1.80 -9.55
N ALA A 74 7.89 -2.10 -10.19
CA ALA A 74 8.40 -1.29 -11.29
C ALA A 74 7.46 -1.31 -12.52
N ALA A 75 6.91 -2.47 -12.86
CA ALA A 75 5.91 -2.59 -13.92
C ALA A 75 4.62 -1.83 -13.59
N LEU A 76 4.19 -1.85 -12.32
CA LEU A 76 3.04 -1.08 -11.84
C LEU A 76 3.30 0.43 -11.93
N ALA A 77 4.46 0.90 -11.49
CA ALA A 77 4.84 2.32 -11.57
C ALA A 77 4.82 2.82 -13.03
N LEU A 78 5.36 2.03 -13.97
CA LEU A 78 5.30 2.34 -15.40
C LEU A 78 3.87 2.36 -15.95
N LEU A 79 3.04 1.41 -15.52
CA LEU A 79 1.63 1.33 -15.91
C LEU A 79 0.82 2.55 -15.43
N LEU A 80 1.07 2.99 -14.20
CA LEU A 80 0.43 4.15 -13.59
C LEU A 80 0.98 5.47 -14.11
N GLY A 81 2.24 5.50 -14.57
CA GLY A 81 2.93 6.73 -14.93
C GLY A 81 3.28 7.59 -13.71
N GLU A 82 3.46 6.97 -12.54
CA GLU A 82 3.77 7.64 -11.27
C GLU A 82 4.99 6.99 -10.60
N THR A 83 5.75 7.78 -9.85
CA THR A 83 6.76 7.24 -8.93
C THR A 83 6.05 6.53 -7.78
N LEU A 84 6.39 5.26 -7.52
CA LEU A 84 5.94 4.53 -6.35
C LEU A 84 7.09 4.42 -5.34
N ILE A 85 6.83 4.75 -4.09
CA ILE A 85 7.81 4.61 -3.00
C ILE A 85 7.27 3.60 -1.99
N PRO A 86 8.03 2.55 -1.65
CA PRO A 86 7.62 1.61 -0.62
C PRO A 86 7.67 2.29 0.75
N ILE A 87 6.64 2.06 1.55
CA ILE A 87 6.49 2.70 2.88
C ILE A 87 6.30 1.71 4.02
N ALA A 88 5.96 0.45 3.73
CA ALA A 88 5.81 -0.59 4.74
C ALA A 88 5.89 -2.01 4.15
N GLU A 89 6.29 -2.97 4.99
CA GLU A 89 6.01 -4.39 4.78
C GLU A 89 4.61 -4.71 5.30
N THR A 90 3.92 -5.66 4.67
CA THR A 90 2.61 -6.17 5.10
C THR A 90 2.65 -7.68 5.27
N ASP A 91 1.67 -8.21 6.03
CA ASP A 91 1.37 -9.64 6.09
C ASP A 91 2.57 -10.49 6.55
N ASN A 92 3.22 -10.06 7.63
CA ASN A 92 4.47 -10.65 8.15
C ASN A 92 5.65 -10.68 7.14
N GLY A 93 5.68 -9.75 6.20
CA GLY A 93 6.75 -9.62 5.21
C GLY A 93 6.46 -10.31 3.87
N ASP A 94 5.23 -10.79 3.66
CA ASP A 94 4.81 -11.39 2.39
C ASP A 94 4.34 -10.36 1.35
N GLY A 95 4.21 -9.09 1.74
CA GLY A 95 3.84 -8.00 0.85
C GLY A 95 4.54 -6.68 1.18
N VAL A 96 4.49 -5.77 0.22
CA VAL A 96 4.99 -4.40 0.36
C VAL A 96 3.87 -3.42 0.02
N LEU A 97 3.70 -2.40 0.87
CA LEU A 97 2.81 -1.28 0.64
C LEU A 97 3.59 -0.10 0.06
N TYR A 98 3.09 0.43 -1.04
CA TYR A 98 3.61 1.59 -1.75
C TYR A 98 2.65 2.77 -1.65
N ILE A 99 3.18 3.98 -1.79
CA ILE A 99 2.40 5.18 -2.06
C ILE A 99 2.94 5.86 -3.31
N GLY A 100 2.03 6.30 -4.18
CA GLY A 100 2.36 7.10 -5.36
C GLY A 100 2.37 8.60 -5.08
N GLU A 101 2.81 9.37 -6.07
CA GLU A 101 2.77 10.84 -6.05
C GLU A 101 1.34 11.38 -5.88
N SER A 102 0.35 10.68 -6.44
CA SER A 102 -1.08 10.98 -6.25
C SER A 102 -1.58 10.80 -4.80
N GLY A 103 -0.79 10.14 -3.94
CA GLY A 103 -1.18 9.76 -2.59
C GLY A 103 -2.02 8.47 -2.53
N ARG A 104 -2.30 7.85 -3.68
CA ARG A 104 -2.90 6.52 -3.78
C ARG A 104 -1.91 5.46 -3.31
N CYS A 105 -2.44 4.40 -2.71
CA CYS A 105 -1.66 3.32 -2.15
C CYS A 105 -1.88 2.02 -2.91
N PHE A 106 -0.79 1.32 -3.15
CA PHE A 106 -0.77 0.05 -3.88
C PHE A 106 -0.01 -0.98 -3.07
N GLY A 107 -0.21 -2.25 -3.36
CA GLY A 107 0.64 -3.29 -2.82
C GLY A 107 1.14 -4.25 -3.88
N ALA A 108 2.26 -4.89 -3.56
CA ALA A 108 2.84 -5.98 -4.34
C ALA A 108 3.12 -7.15 -3.40
N SER A 109 2.86 -8.37 -3.88
CA SER A 109 3.21 -9.59 -3.18
C SER A 109 4.69 -9.89 -3.38
N LEU A 110 5.33 -10.40 -2.33
CA LEU A 110 6.73 -10.86 -2.36
C LEU A 110 6.84 -12.38 -2.54
N ILE A 111 5.71 -13.08 -2.57
CA ILE A 111 5.66 -14.55 -2.64
C ILE A 111 5.01 -15.06 -3.94
N HIS A 112 4.37 -14.20 -4.72
CA HIS A 112 3.80 -14.51 -6.03
C HIS A 112 3.55 -13.24 -6.86
N ASP A 113 3.31 -13.41 -8.16
CA ASP A 113 3.21 -12.31 -9.14
C ASP A 113 1.85 -11.58 -9.07
N ALA A 114 1.62 -10.81 -8.00
CA ALA A 114 0.38 -10.04 -7.84
C ALA A 114 0.63 -8.63 -7.31
N VAL A 115 -0.14 -7.68 -7.85
CA VAL A 115 -0.25 -6.30 -7.39
C VAL A 115 -1.71 -5.90 -7.22
N TRP A 116 -1.97 -4.91 -6.38
CA TRP A 116 -3.34 -4.46 -6.06
C TRP A 116 -3.43 -2.98 -5.72
N SER A 117 -4.63 -2.42 -5.86
CA SER A 117 -4.98 -1.13 -5.29
C SER A 117 -5.33 -1.31 -3.80
N ALA A 118 -4.51 -0.75 -2.91
CA ALA A 118 -4.74 -0.82 -1.48
C ALA A 118 -5.70 0.29 -1.00
N GLY A 119 -5.78 1.40 -1.73
CA GLY A 119 -6.78 2.43 -1.52
C GLY A 119 -6.42 3.78 -2.13
N GLU A 120 -7.43 4.60 -2.37
CA GLU A 120 -7.30 5.94 -2.96
C GLU A 120 -6.60 6.97 -2.05
N SER A 121 -6.29 6.58 -0.81
CA SER A 121 -5.50 7.37 0.12
C SER A 121 -4.81 6.47 1.14
N PHE A 122 -3.77 7.01 1.77
CA PHE A 122 -3.09 6.34 2.88
C PHE A 122 -4.07 5.85 3.98
N GLU A 123 -4.99 6.70 4.42
CA GLU A 123 -5.96 6.38 5.45
C GLU A 123 -6.87 5.21 5.05
N THR A 124 -7.27 5.19 3.78
CA THR A 124 -8.13 4.14 3.22
C THR A 124 -7.39 2.82 3.17
N ALA A 125 -6.12 2.82 2.75
CA ALA A 125 -5.27 1.64 2.74
C ALA A 125 -5.05 1.07 4.15
N ILE A 126 -4.71 1.92 5.13
CA ILE A 126 -4.51 1.44 6.51
C ILE A 126 -5.79 0.85 7.08
N ARG A 127 -6.96 1.48 6.85
CA ARG A 127 -8.24 0.92 7.28
C ARG A 127 -8.53 -0.41 6.61
N GLY A 128 -8.40 -0.49 5.28
CA GLY A 128 -8.68 -1.70 4.51
C GLY A 128 -7.86 -2.88 5.02
N LEU A 129 -6.54 -2.71 5.05
CA LEU A 129 -5.60 -3.74 5.48
C LEU A 129 -5.82 -4.17 6.95
N THR A 130 -5.94 -3.22 7.88
CA THR A 130 -6.09 -3.54 9.31
C THR A 130 -7.46 -4.09 9.69
N THR A 131 -8.48 -3.92 8.83
CA THR A 131 -9.81 -4.52 8.99
C THR A 131 -10.03 -5.76 8.14
N GLY A 132 -9.06 -6.12 7.27
CA GLY A 132 -9.14 -7.30 6.41
C GLY A 132 -10.26 -7.17 5.37
N ARG A 133 -10.35 -6.00 4.74
CA ARG A 133 -11.17 -5.81 3.54
C ARG A 133 -10.38 -6.23 2.32
N ARG A 134 -11.05 -6.89 1.37
CA ARG A 134 -10.39 -7.28 0.12
C ARG A 134 -9.99 -6.05 -0.68
N VAL A 135 -8.80 -6.11 -1.25
CA VAL A 135 -8.27 -5.15 -2.22
C VAL A 135 -8.66 -5.55 -3.64
N GLU A 136 -8.56 -4.62 -4.56
CA GLU A 136 -8.83 -4.85 -5.99
C GLU A 136 -7.51 -5.24 -6.68
N PRO A 137 -7.41 -6.45 -7.27
CA PRO A 137 -6.22 -6.86 -8.01
C PRO A 137 -6.02 -6.01 -9.26
N ILE A 138 -4.76 -5.82 -9.65
CA ILE A 138 -4.36 -5.16 -10.89
C ILE A 138 -3.73 -6.20 -11.82
N LEU A 139 -4.14 -6.21 -13.08
CA LEU A 139 -3.42 -6.95 -14.13
C LEU A 139 -2.32 -6.06 -14.71
N LEU A 140 -1.07 -6.49 -14.58
CA LEU A 140 0.06 -5.83 -15.22
C LEU A 140 0.09 -6.16 -16.72
N PRO A 141 0.75 -5.31 -17.55
CA PRO A 141 0.97 -5.62 -18.96
C PRO A 141 1.63 -6.99 -19.15
N GLY A 142 1.02 -7.84 -19.98
CA GLY A 142 1.49 -9.20 -20.25
C GLY A 142 0.94 -10.27 -19.31
N GLN A 143 0.15 -9.92 -18.30
CA GLN A 143 -0.58 -10.90 -17.48
C GLN A 143 -1.98 -11.17 -18.06
N ASP A 144 -2.28 -12.44 -18.31
CA ASP A 144 -3.64 -12.88 -18.69
C ASP A 144 -4.57 -12.98 -17.47
N CYS A 145 -3.99 -13.26 -16.29
CA CYS A 145 -4.69 -13.36 -15.03
C CYS A 145 -3.77 -13.06 -13.84
N VAL A 146 -4.38 -12.81 -12.67
CA VAL A 146 -3.71 -12.67 -11.37
C VAL A 146 -4.46 -13.50 -10.34
N SER A 147 -3.76 -14.07 -9.36
CA SER A 147 -4.40 -14.79 -8.26
C SER A 147 -4.23 -14.06 -6.93
N LEU A 148 -5.33 -13.87 -6.21
CA LEU A 148 -5.35 -13.26 -4.89
C LEU A 148 -6.48 -13.88 -4.06
N TYR A 149 -6.27 -14.05 -2.76
CA TYR A 149 -7.26 -14.64 -1.84
C TYR A 149 -7.80 -16.03 -2.26
N GLY A 150 -6.98 -16.81 -2.99
CA GLY A 150 -7.37 -18.14 -3.49
C GLY A 150 -8.30 -18.11 -4.71
N GLU A 151 -8.50 -16.94 -5.31
CA GLU A 151 -9.29 -16.75 -6.54
C GLU A 151 -8.39 -16.26 -7.67
N THR A 152 -8.75 -16.59 -8.91
CA THR A 152 -8.06 -16.11 -10.12
C THR A 152 -8.95 -15.11 -10.86
N TYR A 153 -8.38 -13.97 -11.22
CA TYR A 153 -9.03 -12.85 -11.88
C TYR A 153 -8.42 -12.67 -13.27
N GLY A 154 -9.23 -12.71 -14.32
CA GLY A 154 -8.79 -12.55 -15.71
C GLY A 154 -9.31 -11.26 -16.33
N ILE A 155 -8.84 -10.96 -17.54
CA ILE A 155 -9.26 -9.80 -18.32
C ILE A 155 -10.80 -9.70 -18.37
N GLY A 156 -11.34 -8.53 -18.00
CA GLY A 156 -12.78 -8.25 -18.00
C GLY A 156 -13.52 -8.62 -16.70
N ASP A 157 -12.84 -9.18 -15.69
CA ASP A 157 -13.44 -9.37 -14.37
C ASP A 157 -13.75 -8.01 -13.73
N PRO A 158 -15.01 -7.75 -13.31
CA PRO A 158 -15.42 -6.45 -12.76
C PRO A 158 -14.80 -6.15 -11.39
N ARG A 159 -14.09 -7.09 -10.77
CA ARG A 159 -13.40 -6.93 -9.49
C ARG A 159 -11.94 -6.50 -9.66
N LEU A 160 -11.44 -6.44 -10.89
CA LEU A 160 -10.14 -5.84 -11.18
C LEU A 160 -10.21 -4.33 -11.04
N TYR A 161 -9.14 -3.74 -10.52
CA TYR A 161 -9.01 -2.30 -10.42
C TYR A 161 -9.03 -1.66 -11.81
N ASN A 162 -9.93 -0.69 -12.01
CA ASN A 162 -10.10 -0.02 -13.30
C ASN A 162 -9.13 1.16 -13.47
N LEU A 163 -7.99 0.90 -14.12
CA LEU A 163 -6.98 1.92 -14.44
C LEU A 163 -7.47 3.00 -15.43
N VAL A 164 -8.51 2.73 -16.21
CA VAL A 164 -8.98 3.61 -17.30
C VAL A 164 -9.93 4.70 -16.81
N GLY A 165 -10.63 4.48 -15.69
CA GLY A 165 -11.55 5.47 -15.11
C GLY A 165 -10.86 6.70 -14.49
N ASP A 166 -9.55 6.60 -14.25
CA ASP A 166 -8.77 7.56 -13.46
C ASP A 166 -7.73 8.34 -14.28
N ARG A 167 -7.62 8.10 -15.59
CA ARG A 167 -6.94 9.02 -16.50
C ARG A 167 -7.82 10.27 -16.61
N ARG A 168 -7.64 11.22 -15.69
CA ARG A 168 -8.06 12.60 -15.95
C ARG A 168 -7.38 13.01 -17.26
N GLU A 169 -8.17 13.20 -18.30
CA GLU A 169 -7.75 13.89 -19.51
C GLU A 169 -7.04 15.17 -19.07
N VAL A 170 -5.77 15.30 -19.48
CA VAL A 170 -5.00 16.54 -19.38
C VAL A 170 -5.41 17.44 -20.53
#